data_AF-A0A538S8D9-F1
#
_entry.id   AF-A0A538S8D9-F1
#
_cell.length_a   1.000
_cell.length_b   1.000
_cell.length_c   1.000
_cell.angle_alpha   90.00
_cell.angle_beta   90.00
_cell.angle_gamma   90.00
#
_symmetry.space_group_name_H-M   'P 1'
#
loop_
_entity.id
_entity.type
_entity.pdbx_description
1 polymer ?
#
loop_
_entity_poly.entity_id
_entity_poly.type
_entity_poly.pdbx_seq_one_letter_code
_entity_poly.pdbx_strand_id
1 'polypeptide(L)'
;MLAIGSDAPTLDPRRIHEAIESLEICDVALGPTEDGGYYLIGTSGEHEQIFDGIPWGSDATAAVTLERARGLKLEVRLLQPWYDLDDTASLRRAYEAAPRGGSLRGVLEGVGERLASDG
;
A
#
# COMPACT_ATOMS: atom_id res chain seq x y z
N MET A 1 -4.32 3.32 15.42
CA MET A 1 -5.04 2.56 14.36
C MET A 1 -4.02 2.06 13.35
N LEU A 2 -4.28 0.94 12.66
CA LEU A 2 -3.51 0.52 11.49
C LEU A 2 -4.48 0.02 10.41
N ALA A 3 -4.35 0.55 9.19
CA ALA A 3 -5.14 0.18 8.03
C ALA A 3 -4.20 -0.21 6.89
N ILE A 4 -4.58 -1.24 6.14
CA ILE A 4 -3.78 -1.85 5.08
C ILE A 4 -4.69 -2.12 3.88
N GLY A 5 -4.25 -1.77 2.68
CA GLY A 5 -4.91 -2.09 1.41
C GLY A 5 -4.93 -3.60 1.18
N SER A 6 -6.07 -4.12 0.68
CA SER A 6 -6.24 -5.55 0.39
C SER A 6 -5.72 -5.96 -0.99
N ASP A 7 -5.38 -4.98 -1.82
CA ASP A 7 -4.93 -5.05 -3.22
C ASP A 7 -3.42 -5.26 -3.38
N ALA A 8 -2.66 -5.36 -2.29
CA ALA A 8 -1.22 -5.64 -2.31
C ALA A 8 -0.87 -7.04 -1.74
N PRO A 9 -1.34 -8.16 -2.33
CA PRO A 9 -1.07 -9.50 -1.80
C PRO A 9 0.40 -9.93 -1.93
N THR A 10 1.21 -9.19 -2.67
CA THR A 10 2.66 -9.38 -2.77
C THR A 10 3.44 -8.62 -1.70
N LEU A 11 2.76 -7.80 -0.88
CA LEU A 11 3.39 -6.97 0.15
C LEU A 11 4.26 -7.80 1.08
N ASP A 12 5.49 -7.35 1.25
CA ASP A 12 6.42 -7.95 2.21
C ASP A 12 5.93 -7.71 3.64
N PRO A 13 5.63 -8.77 4.44
CA PRO A 13 5.16 -8.62 5.81
C PRO A 13 6.07 -7.77 6.70
N ARG A 14 7.37 -7.68 6.37
CA ARG A 14 8.32 -6.80 7.08
C ARG A 14 7.88 -5.34 7.06
N ARG A 15 7.12 -4.88 6.06
CA ARG A 15 6.58 -3.52 6.00
C ARG A 15 5.52 -3.26 7.07
N ILE A 16 4.71 -4.28 7.37
CA ILE A 16 3.70 -4.18 8.43
C ILE A 16 4.40 -4.11 9.79
N HIS A 17 5.43 -4.94 10.01
CA HIS A 17 6.25 -4.89 11.22
C HIS A 17 6.95 -3.54 11.39
N GLU A 18 7.61 -3.03 10.33
CA GLU A 18 8.26 -1.73 10.31
C GLU A 18 7.28 -0.59 10.66
N ALA A 19 6.04 -0.65 10.17
CA ALA A 19 5.01 0.32 10.51
C ALA A 19 4.65 0.28 11.99
N ILE A 20 4.42 -0.92 12.54
CA ILE A 20 4.06 -1.10 13.96
C ILE A 20 5.18 -0.58 14.87
N GLU A 21 6.43 -0.98 14.60
CA GLU A 21 7.60 -0.54 15.36
C GLU A 21 7.78 0.99 15.28
N SER A 22 7.53 1.58 14.11
CA SER A 22 7.65 3.02 13.94
C SER A 22 6.63 3.81 14.75
N LEU A 23 5.42 3.27 14.96
CA LEU A 23 4.38 3.89 15.76
C LEU A 23 4.65 3.87 17.28
N GLU A 24 5.72 3.21 17.72
CA GLU A 24 6.19 3.33 19.11
C GLU A 24 6.87 4.68 19.38
N ILE A 25 7.37 5.34 18.33
CA ILE A 25 8.18 6.56 18.43
C ILE A 25 7.76 7.68 17.47
N CYS A 26 6.74 7.47 16.63
CA CYS A 26 6.21 8.45 15.68
C CYS A 26 4.68 8.43 15.70
N ASP A 27 4.06 9.56 15.35
CA ASP A 27 2.61 9.71 15.34
C ASP A 27 1.92 8.99 14.17
N VAL A 28 2.59 8.92 13.02
CA VAL A 28 2.05 8.35 11.78
C VAL A 28 3.09 7.47 11.07
N ALA A 29 2.66 6.31 10.58
CA ALA A 29 3.43 5.46 9.68
C ALA A 29 2.68 5.36 8.35
N LEU A 30 3.31 5.71 7.23
CA LEU A 30 2.70 5.73 5.90
C LEU A 30 3.55 4.94 4.89
N GLY A 31 2.96 3.92 4.29
CA GLY A 31 3.54 3.13 3.21
C GLY A 31 2.94 3.55 1.86
N PRO A 32 3.64 4.35 1.05
CA PRO A 32 3.10 4.88 -0.20
C PRO A 32 3.00 3.78 -1.27
N THR A 33 2.03 3.89 -2.16
CA THR A 33 2.02 3.13 -3.42
C THR A 33 2.82 3.88 -4.48
N GLU A 34 3.30 3.15 -5.49
CA GLU A 34 4.04 3.74 -6.63
C GLU A 34 3.20 4.70 -7.48
N ASP A 35 1.87 4.57 -7.44
CA ASP A 35 0.92 5.39 -8.20
C ASP A 35 0.46 6.68 -7.45
N GLY A 36 0.88 6.86 -6.20
CA GLY A 36 0.61 8.06 -5.39
C GLY A 36 -0.46 7.91 -4.30
N GLY A 37 -1.07 6.73 -4.18
CA GLY A 37 -1.82 6.29 -3.01
C GLY A 37 -0.93 5.83 -1.83
N TYR A 38 -1.51 5.03 -0.94
CA TYR A 38 -0.76 4.32 0.10
C TYR A 38 -1.38 2.95 0.40
N TYR A 39 -0.55 1.92 0.49
CA TYR A 39 -0.96 0.55 0.80
C TYR A 39 -1.10 0.35 2.32
N LEU A 40 -0.55 1.25 3.13
CA LEU A 40 -0.59 1.19 4.58
C LEU A 40 -0.62 2.58 5.18
N ILE A 41 -1.49 2.78 6.17
CA ILE A 41 -1.40 3.93 7.07
C ILE A 41 -1.69 3.49 8.52
N GLY A 42 -0.89 3.98 9.45
CA GLY A 42 -1.12 3.80 10.87
C GLY A 42 -0.91 5.09 11.65
N THR A 43 -1.58 5.18 12.79
CA THR A 43 -1.53 6.33 13.70
C THR A 43 -1.38 5.88 15.15
N SER A 44 -0.55 6.56 15.94
CA SER A 44 -0.45 6.40 17.39
C SER A 44 -1.23 7.51 18.10
N GLY A 45 -2.51 7.29 18.36
CA GLY A 45 -3.42 8.28 18.94
C GLY A 45 -4.54 8.70 18.00
N GLU A 46 -5.32 9.69 18.44
CA GLU A 46 -6.47 10.24 17.72
C GLU A 46 -6.02 11.37 16.78
N HIS A 47 -5.70 11.00 15.55
CA HIS A 47 -5.21 11.91 14.50
C HIS A 47 -6.09 11.87 13.26
N GLU A 48 -7.42 11.79 13.43
CA GLU A 48 -8.37 11.67 12.31
C GLU A 48 -8.28 12.85 11.31
N GLN A 49 -7.82 14.02 11.78
CA GLN A 49 -7.67 15.21 10.94
C GLN A 49 -6.66 15.04 9.79
N ILE A 50 -5.79 14.01 9.82
CA ILE A 50 -4.91 13.70 8.69
C ILE A 50 -5.70 13.24 7.45
N PHE A 51 -6.95 12.80 7.63
CA PHE A 51 -7.84 12.32 6.58
C PHE A 51 -8.81 13.38 6.04
N ASP A 52 -8.85 14.56 6.66
CA ASP A 52 -9.70 15.65 6.19
C ASP A 52 -9.31 16.02 4.76
N GLY A 53 -10.27 16.22 3.86
CA GLY A 53 -10.02 16.76 2.51
C GLY A 53 -8.88 16.10 1.72
N ILE A 54 -8.69 14.79 1.87
CA ILE A 54 -7.78 13.99 1.04
C ILE A 54 -8.43 13.72 -0.33
N PRO A 55 -7.70 13.91 -1.44
CA PRO A 55 -8.18 13.59 -2.77
C PRO A 55 -8.08 12.08 -3.03
N TRP A 56 -8.96 11.30 -2.42
CA TRP A 56 -8.98 9.83 -2.52
C TRP A 56 -8.99 9.33 -3.97
N GLY A 57 -8.18 8.30 -4.25
CA GLY A 57 -8.08 7.68 -5.57
C GLY A 57 -7.30 8.50 -6.60
N SER A 58 -6.43 9.40 -6.14
CA SER A 58 -5.53 10.18 -6.99
C SER A 58 -4.06 9.94 -6.66
N ASP A 59 -3.18 10.28 -7.59
CA ASP A 59 -1.72 10.28 -7.41
C ASP A 59 -1.22 11.29 -6.36
N ALA A 60 -2.10 12.19 -5.91
CA ALA A 60 -1.81 13.16 -4.87
C ALA A 60 -2.18 12.69 -3.47
N THR A 61 -2.85 11.53 -3.32
CA THR A 61 -3.41 11.05 -2.03
C THR A 61 -2.35 11.04 -0.93
N ALA A 62 -1.24 10.33 -1.11
CA ALA A 62 -0.16 10.26 -0.11
C ALA A 62 0.52 11.61 0.12
N ALA A 63 0.76 12.38 -0.94
CA ALA A 63 1.40 13.68 -0.82
C ALA A 63 0.58 14.64 0.06
N VAL A 64 -0.73 14.72 -0.18
CA VAL A 64 -1.63 15.57 0.61
C VAL A 64 -1.75 15.07 2.05
N THR A 65 -1.81 13.75 2.28
CA THR A 65 -1.80 13.19 3.65
C THR A 65 -0.53 13.57 4.41
N LEU A 66 0.65 13.48 3.76
CA LEU A 66 1.92 13.88 4.37
C LEU A 66 1.97 15.38 4.68
N GLU A 67 1.46 16.22 3.78
CA GLU A 67 1.36 17.66 4.02
C GLU A 67 0.45 17.99 5.21
N ARG A 68 -0.66 17.28 5.36
CA ARG A 68 -1.56 17.45 6.51
C ARG A 68 -0.92 17.04 7.82
N ALA A 69 -0.28 15.86 7.85
CA ALA A 69 0.45 15.41 9.03
C ALA A 69 1.52 16.44 9.45
N ARG A 70 2.26 17.02 8.47
CA ARG A 70 3.20 18.12 8.72
C ARG A 70 2.52 19.37 9.26
N GLY A 71 1.39 19.77 8.70
CA GLY A 71 0.61 20.92 9.18
C GLY A 71 0.11 20.77 10.62
N LEU A 72 -0.15 19.54 11.04
CA LEU A 72 -0.51 19.15 12.41
C LEU A 72 0.71 18.93 13.32
N LYS A 73 1.93 19.09 12.80
CA LYS A 73 3.21 18.86 13.49
C LYS A 73 3.38 17.43 14.00
N LEU A 74 2.81 16.46 13.29
CA LEU A 74 2.96 15.04 13.58
C LEU A 74 4.30 14.50 13.05
N GLU A 75 4.94 13.63 13.81
CA GLU A 75 6.11 12.88 13.37
C GLU A 75 5.68 11.73 12.46
N VAL A 76 6.19 11.73 11.23
CA VAL A 76 5.81 10.75 10.21
C VAL A 76 6.99 9.86 9.86
N ARG A 77 6.80 8.54 9.96
CA ARG A 77 7.62 7.56 9.28
C ARG A 77 7.04 7.29 7.89
N LEU A 78 7.83 7.59 6.85
CA LEU A 78 7.56 7.12 5.50
C LEU A 78 8.28 5.78 5.28
N LEU A 79 7.52 4.74 4.95
CA LEU A 79 8.03 3.40 4.65
C LEU A 79 8.46 3.31 3.18
N GLN A 80 9.11 2.21 2.83
CA GLN A 80 9.45 1.94 1.43
C GLN A 80 8.18 1.82 0.57
N PRO A 81 8.17 2.41 -0.64
CA PRO A 81 7.06 2.25 -1.56
C PRO A 81 6.78 0.79 -1.93
N TRP A 82 5.53 0.49 -2.24
CA TRP A 82 5.08 -0.78 -2.80
C TRP A 82 4.10 -0.56 -3.95
N TYR A 83 3.70 -1.62 -4.65
CA TYR A 83 2.69 -1.56 -5.71
C TYR A 83 1.45 -2.37 -5.34
N ASP A 84 0.29 -1.89 -5.76
CA ASP A 84 -0.99 -2.57 -5.76
C ASP A 84 -1.20 -3.39 -7.04
N LEU A 85 -2.14 -4.33 -6.98
CA LEU A 85 -2.52 -5.17 -8.11
C LEU A 85 -3.79 -4.66 -8.80
N ASP A 86 -3.70 -3.52 -9.47
CA ASP A 86 -4.86 -2.89 -10.12
C ASP A 86 -4.94 -3.07 -11.65
N ASP A 87 -3.85 -3.47 -12.31
CA ASP A 87 -3.81 -3.57 -13.77
C ASP A 87 -3.06 -4.81 -14.28
N THR A 88 -3.09 -4.98 -15.61
CA THR A 88 -2.41 -6.12 -16.26
C THR A 88 -0.89 -6.09 -16.12
N ALA A 89 -0.28 -4.91 -15.93
CA ALA A 89 1.15 -4.75 -15.79
C ALA A 89 1.60 -5.17 -14.38
N SER A 90 0.88 -4.75 -13.34
CA SER A 90 1.11 -5.16 -11.96
C SER A 90 0.84 -6.66 -11.77
N LEU A 91 -0.19 -7.20 -12.43
CA LEU A 91 -0.45 -8.64 -12.48
C LEU A 91 0.73 -9.42 -13.07
N ARG A 92 1.28 -8.96 -14.20
CA ARG A 92 2.46 -9.58 -14.83
C ARG A 92 3.68 -9.49 -13.91
N ARG A 93 3.91 -8.33 -13.29
CA ARG A 93 5.00 -8.14 -12.32
C ARG A 93 4.91 -9.12 -11.17
N ALA A 94 3.73 -9.31 -10.60
CA ALA A 94 3.51 -10.30 -9.54
C ALA A 94 3.73 -11.74 -10.00
N TYR A 95 3.31 -12.07 -11.23
CA TYR A 95 3.54 -13.39 -11.81
C TYR A 95 5.03 -13.71 -11.97
N GLU A 96 5.80 -12.76 -12.49
CA GLU A 96 7.24 -12.89 -12.72
C GLU A 96 8.03 -12.99 -11.40
N ALA A 97 7.59 -12.26 -10.37
CA ALA A 97 8.20 -12.29 -9.05
C ALA A 97 7.83 -13.53 -8.21
N ALA A 98 6.71 -14.20 -8.52
CA ALA A 98 6.23 -15.32 -7.73
C ALA A 98 7.13 -16.57 -7.86
N PRO A 99 7.55 -17.17 -6.73
CA PRO A 99 8.34 -18.40 -6.76
C PRO A 99 7.58 -19.52 -7.49
N ARG A 100 8.32 -20.35 -8.24
CA ARG A 100 7.74 -21.51 -8.93
C ARG A 100 7.07 -22.43 -7.91
N GLY A 101 5.76 -22.68 -8.07
CA GLY A 101 4.95 -23.50 -7.17
C GLY A 101 4.29 -22.76 -6.00
N GLY A 102 4.36 -21.43 -5.92
CA GLY A 102 3.65 -20.64 -4.91
C GLY A 102 2.13 -20.56 -5.17
N SER A 103 1.33 -20.47 -4.10
CA SER A 103 -0.15 -20.35 -4.16
C SER A 103 -0.61 -19.21 -5.07
N LEU A 104 0.04 -18.04 -4.98
CA LEU A 104 -0.28 -16.88 -5.82
C LEU A 104 -0.08 -17.19 -7.31
N ARG A 105 0.97 -17.93 -7.66
CA ARG A 105 1.26 -18.27 -9.06
C ARG A 105 0.14 -19.10 -9.69
N GLY A 106 -0.38 -20.09 -8.97
CA GLY A 106 -1.50 -20.91 -9.47
C GLY A 106 -2.77 -20.10 -9.71
N VAL A 107 -3.04 -19.10 -8.86
CA VAL A 107 -4.17 -18.16 -9.05
C VAL A 107 -3.92 -17.27 -10.27
N LEU A 108 -2.71 -16.72 -10.41
CA LEU A 108 -2.34 -15.85 -11.53
C LEU A 108 -2.36 -16.58 -12.88
N GLU A 109 -1.94 -17.85 -12.94
CA GLU A 109 -2.01 -18.69 -14.14
C GLU A 109 -3.47 -18.90 -14.57
N GLY A 110 -4.35 -19.24 -13.63
CA GLY A 110 -5.78 -19.40 -13.92
C GLY A 110 -6.47 -18.10 -14.40
N VAL A 111 -6.05 -16.94 -13.90
CA VAL A 111 -6.54 -15.63 -14.39
C VAL A 111 -6.03 -15.34 -15.80
N GLY A 112 -4.76 -15.61 -16.07
CA GLY A 112 -4.16 -15.42 -17.40
C GLY A 112 -4.81 -16.28 -18.49
N GLU A 113 -5.12 -17.54 -18.20
CA GLU A 113 -5.81 -18.45 -19.13
C GLU A 113 -7.22 -17.97 -19.47
N ARG A 114 -7.95 -17.41 -18.50
CA ARG A 114 -9.31 -16.87 -18.69
C ARG A 114 -9.34 -15.57 -19.47
N LEU A 115 -8.34 -14.70 -19.28
CA LEU A 115 -8.22 -13.47 -20.05
C LEU A 115 -7.79 -13.73 -21.51
N ALA A 116 -7.11 -14.84 -21.78
CA ALA A 116 -6.71 -15.24 -23.14
C ALA A 116 -7.81 -15.95 -23.93
N SER A 117 -8.85 -16.48 -23.27
CA SER A 117 -9.96 -17.19 -23.90
C SER A 117 -11.21 -16.34 -24.16
N ASP A 118 -11.27 -15.11 -23.62
CA ASP A 118 -12.33 -14.12 -23.84
C ASP A 118 -11.98 -13.07 -24.94
N GLY A 119 -10.91 -13.29 -25.71
CA GLY A 119 -10.39 -12.40 -26.77
C GLY A 119 -10.61 -12.90 -28.19
#